data_AF-A0A5T1VB55-F1
#
_entry.id   AF-A0A5T1VB55-F1
#
_cell.length_a   1.000
_cell.length_b   1.000
_cell.length_c   1.000
_cell.angle_alpha   90.00
_cell.angle_beta   90.00
_cell.angle_gamma   90.00
#
_symmetry.space_group_name_H-M   'P 1'
#
loop_
_entity.id
_entity.type
_entity.pdbx_description
1 polymer ?
#
loop_
_entity_poly.entity_id
_entity_poly.type
_entity_poly.pdbx_seq_one_letter_code
_entity_poly.pdbx_strand_id
1 'polypeptide(L)'
;MSISLFNDEIKAYIKNYYSIVDFLYLRYGLEFDKAGNERHNKSLKIKTNTCLITDFNGSFSGDIIDFIAFKENVELKEALIIFSDFNRLPTQKVGSFKPQKEPLKDNSYLKNIAYSLQANFNLANSDFIECKALEKAFFNDFRLFMHLCKLNFLKDDEFESILKDYFAFSKDDKSLAFILKDKNEIKSVAIREKLFKNELVKWFKVKGSSNKFIKLIKAKEKGLLKDYCFIFSGIKEIIVSELLGLNAVCFQSDSMMKNIHSHEQINELLNLIDNKRIVFIVENDESSFKANLELLKELIQINPLEKGYCVFNYDEVKNADFIDFLAYLMKELRQDYQRDKKGLNSFFS
;
A
#
# COMPACT_ATOMS: atom_id res chain seq x y z
N MET A 1 -40.37 13.91 4.09
CA MET A 1 -39.52 13.49 2.95
C MET A 1 -38.93 12.13 3.33
N SER A 2 -39.18 11.07 2.56
CA SER A 2 -38.86 9.70 2.97
C SER A 2 -37.35 9.46 3.12
N ILE A 3 -37.00 8.68 4.15
CA ILE A 3 -35.68 8.09 4.40
C ILE A 3 -35.39 7.09 3.27
N SER A 4 -35.12 7.59 2.06
CA SER A 4 -34.65 6.78 0.93
C SER A 4 -33.32 7.31 0.39
N LEU A 5 -32.52 7.92 1.27
CA LEU A 5 -31.35 8.72 0.92
C LEU A 5 -30.04 8.31 1.62
N PHE A 6 -30.02 7.18 2.32
CA PHE A 6 -28.77 6.65 2.84
C PHE A 6 -28.08 5.81 1.76
N ASN A 7 -26.97 6.33 1.21
CA ASN A 7 -26.04 5.55 0.40
C ASN A 7 -25.54 4.35 1.22
N ASP A 8 -25.36 3.19 0.59
CA ASP A 8 -24.92 1.96 1.26
C ASP A 8 -23.55 2.11 1.92
N GLU A 9 -22.70 2.99 1.39
CA GLU A 9 -21.43 3.39 2.01
C GLU A 9 -21.65 4.07 3.37
N ILE A 10 -22.50 5.09 3.44
CA ILE A 10 -22.84 5.77 4.70
C ILE A 10 -23.48 4.79 5.70
N LYS A 11 -24.36 3.90 5.24
CA LYS A 11 -24.96 2.86 6.10
C LYS A 11 -23.92 1.92 6.69
N ALA A 12 -22.88 1.59 5.93
CA ALA A 12 -21.81 0.72 6.40
C ALA A 12 -21.01 1.39 7.54
N TYR A 13 -20.71 2.68 7.41
CA TYR A 13 -20.02 3.46 8.45
C TYR A 13 -20.86 3.63 9.72
N ILE A 14 -22.16 3.92 9.58
CA ILE A 14 -23.11 4.03 10.71
C ILE A 14 -23.29 2.69 11.44
N LYS A 15 -22.95 1.56 10.80
CA LYS A 15 -22.99 0.21 11.39
C LYS A 15 -21.61 -0.30 11.81
N ASN A 16 -20.56 0.52 11.74
CA ASN A 16 -19.21 0.12 12.11
C ASN A 16 -18.87 0.64 13.51
N TYR A 17 -18.74 -0.28 14.46
CA TYR A 17 -18.50 0.03 15.88
C TYR A 17 -17.26 0.90 16.07
N TYR A 18 -16.16 0.60 15.37
CA TYR A 18 -14.91 1.33 15.54
C TYR A 18 -15.01 2.75 14.96
N SER A 19 -15.62 2.91 13.78
CA SER A 19 -15.85 4.24 13.20
C SER A 19 -16.70 5.13 14.12
N ILE A 20 -17.67 4.55 14.80
CA ILE A 20 -18.53 5.26 15.75
C ILE A 20 -17.76 5.64 17.01
N VAL A 21 -17.02 4.70 17.61
CA VAL A 21 -16.23 4.98 18.81
C VAL A 21 -15.14 6.03 18.53
N ASP A 22 -14.46 5.96 17.38
CA ASP A 22 -13.45 6.94 16.98
C ASP A 22 -14.06 8.33 16.79
N PHE A 23 -15.22 8.41 16.12
CA PHE A 23 -15.94 9.67 15.97
C PHE A 23 -16.33 10.26 17.33
N LEU A 24 -16.90 9.44 18.22
CA LEU A 24 -17.34 9.88 19.55
C LEU A 24 -16.18 10.32 20.43
N TYR A 25 -15.03 9.65 20.34
CA TYR A 25 -13.82 10.04 21.04
C TYR A 25 -13.26 11.35 20.50
N LEU A 26 -13.04 11.45 19.19
CA LEU A 26 -12.38 12.61 18.60
C LEU A 26 -13.25 13.87 18.62
N ARG A 27 -14.57 13.73 18.50
CA ARG A 27 -15.50 14.88 18.48
C ARG A 27 -16.01 15.27 19.86
N TYR A 28 -16.25 14.30 20.74
CA TYR A 28 -16.89 14.53 22.04
C TYR A 28 -16.07 14.10 23.25
N GLY A 29 -14.88 13.52 23.04
CA GLY A 29 -14.02 13.04 24.13
C GLY A 29 -14.56 11.81 24.87
N LEU A 30 -15.46 11.05 24.24
CA LEU A 30 -16.10 9.89 24.88
C LEU A 30 -15.31 8.62 24.60
N GLU A 31 -14.83 7.95 25.65
CA GLU A 31 -14.00 6.75 25.53
C GLU A 31 -14.81 5.50 25.86
N PHE A 32 -14.77 4.49 24.99
CA PHE A 32 -15.52 3.24 25.20
C PHE A 32 -14.57 2.07 25.47
N ASP A 33 -15.00 1.14 26.35
CA ASP A 33 -14.33 -0.13 26.57
C ASP A 33 -14.68 -1.18 25.49
N LYS A 34 -14.06 -2.35 25.55
CA LYS A 34 -14.31 -3.43 24.58
C LYS A 34 -15.73 -4.02 24.67
N ALA A 35 -16.42 -3.81 25.78
CA ALA A 35 -17.80 -4.24 25.98
C ALA A 35 -18.80 -3.13 25.59
N GLY A 36 -18.32 -2.01 25.05
CA GLY A 36 -19.15 -0.89 24.61
C GLY A 36 -19.63 0.01 25.74
N ASN A 37 -19.04 -0.04 26.94
CA ASN A 37 -19.38 0.90 28.02
C ASN A 37 -18.48 2.13 27.94
N GLU A 38 -19.05 3.32 28.06
CA GLU A 38 -18.25 4.54 28.18
C GLU A 38 -17.51 4.57 29.54
N ARG A 39 -16.24 4.95 29.52
CA ARG A 39 -15.30 4.79 30.63
C ARG A 39 -15.58 5.74 31.79
N HIS A 40 -16.04 6.95 31.50
CA HIS A 40 -16.27 8.00 32.49
C HIS A 40 -17.74 8.09 32.94
N ASN A 41 -18.66 7.47 32.20
CA ASN A 41 -20.09 7.44 32.38
C ASN A 41 -20.65 6.10 31.87
N LYS A 42 -20.67 5.10 32.77
CA LYS A 42 -21.13 3.73 32.48
C LYS A 42 -22.60 3.62 32.04
N SER A 43 -23.37 4.71 32.07
CA SER A 43 -24.75 4.74 31.58
C SER A 43 -24.85 4.85 30.05
N LEU A 44 -23.82 5.41 29.40
CA LEU A 44 -23.71 5.46 27.95
C LEU A 44 -23.06 4.17 27.45
N LYS A 45 -23.76 3.50 26.52
CA LYS A 45 -23.32 2.22 25.96
C LYS A 45 -23.54 2.17 24.46
N ILE A 46 -22.68 1.41 23.79
CA ILE A 46 -22.81 1.07 22.38
C ILE A 46 -22.88 -0.45 22.28
N LYS A 47 -23.98 -0.97 21.73
CA LYS A 47 -24.08 -2.40 21.45
C LYS A 47 -23.12 -2.76 20.32
N THR A 48 -22.06 -3.48 20.62
CA THR A 48 -20.99 -3.83 19.68
C THR A 48 -21.49 -4.48 18.38
N ASN A 49 -22.54 -5.30 18.44
CA ASN A 49 -23.07 -6.02 17.27
C ASN A 49 -24.03 -5.19 16.41
N THR A 50 -24.72 -4.21 17.00
CA THR A 50 -25.76 -3.44 16.29
C THR A 50 -25.39 -1.97 16.15
N CYS A 51 -24.30 -1.54 16.78
CA CYS A 51 -23.85 -0.15 16.86
C CYS A 51 -24.89 0.82 17.42
N LEU A 52 -25.87 0.29 18.15
CA LEU A 52 -26.93 1.07 18.77
C LEU A 52 -26.37 1.75 20.02
N ILE A 53 -26.50 3.07 20.07
CA ILE A 53 -26.09 3.89 21.20
C ILE A 53 -27.29 4.03 22.13
N THR A 54 -27.08 3.71 23.39
CA THR A 54 -28.08 3.81 24.45
C THR A 54 -27.51 4.59 25.60
N ASP A 55 -28.25 5.55 26.14
CA ASP A 55 -27.78 6.31 27.30
C ASP A 55 -28.87 6.54 28.37
N PHE A 56 -28.41 7.09 29.49
CA PHE A 56 -29.21 7.76 30.52
C PHE A 56 -30.43 6.98 31.03
N ASN A 57 -30.22 5.85 31.70
CA ASN A 57 -31.31 5.16 32.39
C ASN A 57 -32.56 4.88 31.50
N GLY A 58 -32.41 4.89 30.16
CA GLY A 58 -33.47 4.65 29.18
C GLY A 58 -33.98 5.84 28.36
N SER A 59 -33.40 7.06 28.43
CA SER A 59 -33.94 8.22 27.70
C SER A 59 -33.47 8.38 26.25
N PHE A 60 -32.44 7.64 25.82
CA PHE A 60 -32.00 7.66 24.43
C PHE A 60 -31.66 6.25 23.93
N SER A 61 -32.11 5.93 22.72
CA SER A 61 -31.74 4.73 21.98
C SER A 61 -31.81 5.03 20.50
N GLY A 62 -30.66 5.05 19.83
CA GLY A 62 -30.57 5.37 18.41
C GLY A 62 -29.22 5.01 17.81
N ASP A 63 -29.06 5.21 16.51
CA ASP A 63 -27.76 5.09 15.87
C ASP A 63 -26.90 6.36 16.09
N ILE A 64 -25.73 6.42 15.47
CA ILE A 64 -24.84 7.57 15.64
C ILE A 64 -25.42 8.88 15.08
N ILE A 65 -26.29 8.82 14.07
CA ILE A 65 -26.95 10.00 13.51
C ILE A 65 -27.99 10.52 14.49
N ASP A 66 -28.79 9.63 15.07
CA ASP A 66 -29.73 9.98 16.14
C ASP A 66 -29.00 10.60 17.33
N PHE A 67 -27.82 10.07 17.68
CA PHE A 67 -27.03 10.57 18.80
C PHE A 67 -26.47 11.97 18.53
N ILE A 68 -25.96 12.23 17.32
CA ILE A 68 -25.49 13.57 16.92
C ILE A 68 -26.65 14.56 16.92
N ALA A 69 -27.80 14.18 16.35
CA ALA A 69 -28.99 15.02 16.34
C ALA A 69 -29.43 15.39 17.76
N PHE A 70 -29.44 14.42 18.67
CA PHE A 70 -29.74 14.63 20.08
C PHE A 70 -28.69 15.52 20.77
N LYS A 71 -27.40 15.25 20.57
CA LYS A 71 -26.30 15.90 21.29
C LYS A 71 -26.06 17.34 20.83
N GLU A 72 -26.18 17.59 19.53
CA GLU A 72 -25.97 18.90 18.92
C GLU A 72 -27.28 19.69 18.75
N ASN A 73 -28.43 19.07 19.04
CA ASN A 73 -29.76 19.66 18.88
C ASN A 73 -30.00 20.18 17.45
N VAL A 74 -29.73 19.31 16.47
CA VAL A 74 -29.85 19.59 15.02
C VAL A 74 -30.79 18.59 14.36
N GLU A 75 -31.29 18.92 13.16
CA GLU A 75 -32.08 17.94 12.41
C GLU A 75 -31.23 16.76 11.95
N LEU A 76 -31.86 15.58 11.77
CA LEU A 76 -31.18 14.34 11.31
C LEU A 76 -30.38 14.55 10.01
N LYS A 77 -30.83 15.44 9.13
CA LYS A 77 -30.12 15.77 7.89
C LYS A 77 -28.80 16.50 8.16
N GLU A 78 -28.77 17.41 9.12
CA GLU A 78 -27.57 18.15 9.51
C GLU A 78 -26.63 17.24 10.29
N ALA A 79 -27.16 16.41 11.20
CA ALA A 79 -26.40 15.36 11.88
C ALA A 79 -25.69 14.41 10.90
N LEU A 80 -26.38 14.03 9.82
CA LEU A 80 -25.81 13.23 8.75
C LEU A 80 -24.66 13.95 8.01
N ILE A 81 -24.81 15.24 7.73
CA ILE A 81 -23.75 16.05 7.11
C ILE A 81 -22.55 16.13 8.05
N ILE A 82 -22.75 16.40 9.34
CA ILE A 82 -21.68 16.43 10.36
C ILE A 82 -20.89 15.11 10.38
N PHE A 83 -21.60 13.98 10.43
CA PHE A 83 -20.96 12.67 10.45
C PHE A 83 -20.22 12.37 9.15
N SER A 84 -20.83 12.73 8.01
CA SER A 84 -20.27 12.51 6.68
C SER A 84 -19.06 13.40 6.43
N ASP A 85 -19.07 14.67 6.82
CA ASP A 85 -17.96 15.62 6.66
C ASP A 85 -16.75 15.20 7.52
N PHE A 86 -16.99 14.78 8.76
CA PHE A 86 -15.93 14.25 9.63
C PHE A 86 -15.23 13.05 8.99
N ASN A 87 -16.00 12.15 8.38
CA ASN A 87 -15.50 10.95 7.72
C ASN A 87 -15.16 11.15 6.23
N ARG A 88 -15.31 12.38 5.70
CA ARG A 88 -15.13 12.74 4.28
C ARG A 88 -15.95 11.88 3.30
N LEU A 89 -17.18 11.53 3.68
CA LEU A 89 -18.09 10.68 2.91
C LEU A 89 -18.87 11.47 1.85
N PRO A 90 -19.13 10.89 0.67
CA PRO A 90 -19.91 11.55 -0.38
C PRO A 90 -21.40 11.63 -0.03
N THR A 91 -21.98 12.83 -0.04
CA THR A 91 -23.39 13.10 0.33
C THR A 91 -24.35 13.26 -0.86
N GLN A 92 -23.90 13.07 -2.11
CA GLN A 92 -24.72 13.27 -3.31
C GLN A 92 -25.68 12.11 -3.61
N LYS A 93 -26.88 12.43 -4.11
CA LYS A 93 -27.95 11.51 -4.54
C LYS A 93 -27.48 10.62 -5.71
N VAL A 94 -27.34 9.32 -5.49
CA VAL A 94 -27.20 8.36 -6.59
C VAL A 94 -28.60 8.00 -7.09
N GLY A 95 -28.87 8.23 -8.38
CA GLY A 95 -30.13 7.86 -9.02
C GLY A 95 -30.41 6.36 -8.87
N SER A 96 -31.68 6.03 -8.65
CA SER A 96 -32.20 4.67 -8.40
C SER A 96 -31.55 3.59 -9.27
N PHE A 97 -30.89 2.62 -8.63
CA PHE A 97 -30.36 1.41 -9.26
C PHE A 97 -31.50 0.52 -9.77
N LYS A 98 -31.52 0.24 -11.08
CA LYS A 98 -32.17 -0.98 -11.60
C LYS A 98 -31.14 -2.11 -11.55
N PRO A 99 -31.49 -3.30 -11.03
CA PRO A 99 -30.55 -4.41 -11.00
C PRO A 99 -30.42 -4.99 -12.41
N GLN A 100 -29.33 -4.69 -13.11
CA GLN A 100 -28.91 -5.48 -14.26
C GLN A 100 -28.13 -6.69 -13.77
N LYS A 101 -28.72 -7.86 -13.97
CA LYS A 101 -28.02 -9.15 -13.92
C LYS A 101 -27.14 -9.27 -15.16
N GLU A 102 -25.98 -8.63 -15.12
CA GLU A 102 -24.82 -9.06 -15.88
C GLU A 102 -23.59 -8.97 -14.96
N PRO A 103 -22.63 -9.91 -15.04
CA PRO A 103 -21.43 -9.87 -14.21
C PRO A 103 -20.56 -8.68 -14.66
N LEU A 104 -20.79 -7.52 -14.05
CA LEU A 104 -19.92 -6.37 -14.17
C LEU A 104 -18.52 -6.74 -13.65
N LYS A 105 -17.52 -6.64 -14.52
CA LYS A 105 -16.10 -6.51 -14.12
C LYS A 105 -15.96 -5.16 -13.42
N ASP A 106 -16.31 -5.13 -12.15
CA ASP A 106 -16.44 -3.87 -11.43
C ASP A 106 -15.11 -3.49 -10.76
N ASN A 107 -14.45 -2.47 -11.30
CA ASN A 107 -13.32 -1.78 -10.66
C ASN A 107 -13.70 -1.25 -9.26
N SER A 108 -14.99 -1.16 -8.91
CA SER A 108 -15.46 -0.78 -7.57
C SER A 108 -15.00 -1.75 -6.48
N TYR A 109 -14.98 -3.07 -6.72
CA TYR A 109 -14.61 -4.05 -5.69
C TYR A 109 -13.15 -3.90 -5.30
N LEU A 110 -12.25 -3.89 -6.29
CA LEU A 110 -10.81 -3.77 -6.05
C LEU A 110 -10.49 -2.44 -5.36
N LYS A 111 -11.15 -1.36 -5.78
CA LYS A 111 -11.02 -0.02 -5.18
C LYS A 111 -11.47 -0.01 -3.71
N ASN A 112 -12.62 -0.61 -3.42
CA ASN A 112 -13.15 -0.70 -2.06
C ASN A 112 -12.25 -1.53 -1.15
N ILE A 113 -11.72 -2.65 -1.64
CA ILE A 113 -10.75 -3.46 -0.88
C ILE A 113 -9.48 -2.67 -0.63
N ALA A 114 -8.92 -2.01 -1.66
CA ALA A 114 -7.72 -1.19 -1.51
C ALA A 114 -7.90 -0.12 -0.43
N TYR A 115 -8.98 0.66 -0.48
CA TYR A 115 -9.23 1.69 0.52
C TYR A 115 -9.49 1.13 1.92
N SER A 116 -10.18 -0.01 2.03
CA SER A 116 -10.37 -0.70 3.31
C SER A 116 -9.04 -1.14 3.92
N LEU A 117 -8.15 -1.74 3.12
CA LEU A 117 -6.81 -2.14 3.56
C LEU A 117 -5.95 -0.93 3.92
N GLN A 118 -6.08 0.18 3.19
CA GLN A 118 -5.33 1.41 3.48
C GLN A 118 -5.86 2.10 4.75
N ALA A 119 -7.18 2.10 4.97
CA ALA A 119 -7.79 2.56 6.22
C ALA A 119 -7.32 1.71 7.40
N ASN A 120 -7.27 0.38 7.23
CA ASN A 120 -6.72 -0.52 8.24
C ASN A 120 -5.26 -0.21 8.56
N PHE A 121 -4.44 0.10 7.56
CA PHE A 121 -3.05 0.50 7.75
C PHE A 121 -2.94 1.81 8.54
N ASN A 122 -3.79 2.80 8.23
CA ASN A 122 -3.81 4.08 8.94
C ASN A 122 -4.31 3.95 10.40
N LEU A 123 -5.19 2.99 10.68
CA LEU A 123 -5.77 2.76 12.01
C LEU A 123 -4.95 1.77 12.87
N ALA A 124 -4.06 0.98 12.27
CA ALA A 124 -3.27 -0.01 12.99
C ALA A 124 -2.18 0.68 13.83
N ASN A 125 -2.49 0.98 15.10
CA ASN A 125 -1.51 1.52 16.06
C ASN A 125 -1.08 0.52 17.15
N SER A 126 -1.74 -0.65 17.32
CA SER A 126 -1.37 -1.65 18.35
C SER A 126 -0.89 -3.01 17.81
N ASP A 127 -1.64 -3.66 16.90
CA ASP A 127 -1.20 -4.92 16.23
C ASP A 127 -0.04 -4.68 15.25
N PHE A 128 0.28 -3.41 15.05
CA PHE A 128 1.29 -2.88 14.16
C PHE A 128 2.71 -2.97 14.71
N ILE A 129 2.91 -3.24 16.01
CA ILE A 129 4.26 -3.29 16.61
C ILE A 129 5.08 -4.47 16.05
N GLU A 130 4.45 -5.61 15.77
CA GLU A 130 5.13 -6.78 15.19
C GLU A 130 5.40 -6.63 13.68
N CYS A 131 4.45 -6.12 12.89
CA CYS A 131 4.68 -5.87 11.46
C CYS A 131 5.59 -4.65 11.19
N LYS A 132 5.57 -3.60 12.05
CA LYS A 132 6.55 -2.50 12.00
C LYS A 132 7.96 -3.02 12.17
N ALA A 133 8.21 -4.01 13.03
CA ALA A 133 9.58 -4.36 13.39
C ALA A 133 10.43 -4.82 12.19
N LEU A 134 9.84 -5.52 11.22
CA LEU A 134 10.58 -6.06 10.06
C LEU A 134 10.71 -5.05 8.92
N GLU A 135 9.61 -4.40 8.50
CA GLU A 135 9.67 -3.51 7.33
C GLU A 135 10.02 -2.07 7.69
N LYS A 136 9.64 -1.57 8.89
CA LYS A 136 10.17 -0.30 9.37
C LYS A 136 11.68 -0.41 9.60
N ALA A 137 12.20 -1.57 10.04
CA ALA A 137 13.64 -1.77 10.11
C ALA A 137 14.27 -1.66 8.70
N PHE A 138 13.77 -2.40 7.71
CA PHE A 138 14.27 -2.29 6.34
C PHE A 138 14.19 -0.85 5.81
N PHE A 139 13.05 -0.17 5.86
CA PHE A 139 12.92 1.18 5.30
C PHE A 139 13.62 2.26 6.12
N ASN A 140 13.75 2.11 7.44
CA ASN A 140 14.58 3.00 8.25
C ASN A 140 16.06 2.82 7.93
N ASP A 141 16.52 1.56 7.84
CA ASP A 141 17.89 1.26 7.46
C ASP A 141 18.13 1.74 6.03
N PHE A 142 17.15 1.62 5.13
CA PHE A 142 17.24 2.10 3.74
C PHE A 142 17.34 3.61 3.70
N ARG A 143 16.53 4.32 4.51
CA ARG A 143 16.63 5.77 4.68
C ARG A 143 17.99 6.19 5.25
N LEU A 144 18.53 5.45 6.22
CA LEU A 144 19.87 5.66 6.75
C LEU A 144 20.93 5.44 5.67
N PHE A 145 20.81 4.40 4.85
CA PHE A 145 21.70 4.14 3.73
C PHE A 145 21.67 5.26 2.69
N MET A 146 20.49 5.71 2.30
CA MET A 146 20.33 6.84 1.40
C MET A 146 21.06 8.08 1.93
N HIS A 147 20.92 8.34 3.23
CA HIS A 147 21.62 9.42 3.90
C HIS A 147 23.15 9.23 3.90
N LEU A 148 23.65 8.06 4.30
CA LEU A 148 25.08 7.74 4.36
C LEU A 148 25.75 7.80 2.98
N CYS A 149 25.09 7.30 1.94
CA CYS A 149 25.55 7.36 0.57
C CYS A 149 25.34 8.73 -0.09
N LYS A 150 24.79 9.72 0.64
CA LYS A 150 24.45 11.07 0.14
C LYS A 150 23.55 11.04 -1.10
N LEU A 151 22.70 10.01 -1.18
CA LEU A 151 21.71 9.84 -2.23
C LEU A 151 20.47 10.67 -1.87
N ASN A 152 20.60 12.00 -1.88
CA ASN A 152 19.51 12.93 -1.57
C ASN A 152 18.55 13.09 -2.76
N PHE A 153 17.94 11.99 -3.21
CA PHE A 153 16.97 12.01 -4.31
C PHE A 153 15.58 12.46 -3.90
N LEU A 154 15.24 12.37 -2.60
CA LEU A 154 13.92 12.68 -2.06
C LEU A 154 14.01 13.54 -0.80
N LYS A 155 12.98 14.39 -0.61
CA LYS A 155 12.71 15.01 0.69
C LYS A 155 12.05 13.98 1.62
N ASP A 156 12.16 14.17 2.92
CA ASP A 156 11.57 13.28 3.92
C ASP A 156 10.05 13.10 3.73
N ASP A 157 9.32 14.18 3.44
CA ASP A 157 7.88 14.13 3.20
C ASP A 157 7.53 13.34 1.92
N GLU A 158 8.41 13.36 0.92
CA GLU A 158 8.25 12.62 -0.35
C GLU A 158 8.44 11.12 -0.12
N PHE A 159 9.43 10.74 0.70
CA PHE A 159 9.66 9.36 1.13
C PHE A 159 8.42 8.78 1.84
N GLU A 160 7.90 9.48 2.84
CA GLU A 160 6.73 9.05 3.59
C GLU A 160 5.46 8.99 2.72
N SER A 161 5.33 9.92 1.77
CA SER A 161 4.22 9.93 0.82
C SER A 161 4.24 8.70 -0.10
N ILE A 162 5.41 8.36 -0.66
CA ILE A 162 5.57 7.18 -1.52
C ILE A 162 5.19 5.92 -0.74
N LEU A 163 5.71 5.74 0.48
CA LEU A 163 5.39 4.57 1.29
C LEU A 163 3.88 4.45 1.56
N LYS A 164 3.22 5.56 1.94
CA LYS A 164 1.77 5.57 2.19
C LYS A 164 0.93 5.24 0.96
N ASP A 165 1.43 5.55 -0.24
CA ASP A 165 0.71 5.27 -1.48
C ASP A 165 0.66 3.79 -1.84
N TYR A 166 1.68 3.03 -1.41
CA TYR A 166 1.81 1.60 -1.68
C TYR A 166 1.35 0.72 -0.52
N PHE A 167 1.61 1.11 0.73
CA PHE A 167 1.32 0.26 1.89
C PHE A 167 -0.14 0.26 2.30
N ALA A 168 -0.59 -0.93 2.66
CA ALA A 168 -1.89 -1.22 3.20
C ALA A 168 -1.80 -2.42 4.17
N PHE A 169 -2.88 -2.76 4.87
CA PHE A 169 -2.87 -3.84 5.85
C PHE A 169 -4.15 -4.65 5.83
N SER A 170 -4.01 -5.98 5.78
CA SER A 170 -5.12 -6.90 6.00
C SER A 170 -5.16 -7.30 7.47
N LYS A 171 -6.17 -6.80 8.20
CA LYS A 171 -6.41 -7.18 9.60
C LYS A 171 -6.74 -8.67 9.73
N ASP A 172 -7.57 -9.18 8.82
CA ASP A 172 -8.02 -10.57 8.84
C ASP A 172 -6.84 -11.54 8.66
N ASP A 173 -5.93 -11.19 7.75
CA ASP A 173 -4.75 -12.00 7.46
C ASP A 173 -3.57 -11.67 8.37
N LYS A 174 -3.68 -10.62 9.20
CA LYS A 174 -2.58 -10.01 9.97
C LYS A 174 -1.33 -9.81 9.12
N SER A 175 -1.52 -9.37 7.89
CA SER A 175 -0.47 -9.34 6.88
C SER A 175 -0.47 -8.01 6.14
N LEU A 176 0.73 -7.60 5.74
CA LEU A 176 0.89 -6.42 4.93
C LEU A 176 0.26 -6.61 3.56
N ALA A 177 -0.30 -5.54 3.03
CA ALA A 177 -0.81 -5.50 1.68
C ALA A 177 -0.18 -4.34 0.90
N PHE A 178 -0.16 -4.51 -0.42
CA PHE A 178 0.39 -3.54 -1.36
C PHE A 178 -0.66 -3.17 -2.38
N ILE A 179 -0.82 -1.87 -2.60
CA ILE A 179 -1.73 -1.30 -3.57
C ILE A 179 -0.88 -0.73 -4.71
N LEU A 180 -0.98 -1.31 -5.88
CA LEU A 180 -0.25 -0.90 -7.06
C LEU A 180 -1.16 -0.09 -7.98
N LYS A 181 -0.72 1.14 -8.25
CA LYS A 181 -1.45 2.12 -9.04
C LYS A 181 -0.70 2.47 -10.31
N ASP A 182 -1.46 2.75 -11.36
CA ASP A 182 -0.97 3.42 -12.56
C ASP A 182 -1.87 4.60 -12.88
N LYS A 183 -1.27 5.77 -13.13
CA LYS A 183 -1.99 7.04 -13.36
C LYS A 183 -3.13 7.28 -12.34
N ASN A 184 -2.86 7.01 -11.06
CA ASN A 184 -3.78 7.07 -9.92
C ASN A 184 -4.94 6.04 -9.90
N GLU A 185 -4.99 5.14 -10.88
CA GLU A 185 -5.95 4.04 -10.91
C GLU A 185 -5.36 2.80 -10.24
N ILE A 186 -6.13 2.14 -9.36
CA ILE A 186 -5.69 0.90 -8.71
C ILE A 186 -5.74 -0.23 -9.74
N LYS A 187 -4.56 -0.77 -10.07
CA LYS A 187 -4.42 -1.86 -11.04
C LYS A 187 -4.29 -3.22 -10.36
N SER A 188 -3.75 -3.26 -9.16
CA SER A 188 -3.50 -4.52 -8.47
C SER A 188 -3.40 -4.31 -6.96
N VAL A 189 -3.86 -5.30 -6.20
CA VAL A 189 -3.72 -5.36 -4.75
C VAL A 189 -3.21 -6.74 -4.37
N ALA A 190 -2.12 -6.80 -3.61
CA ALA A 190 -1.50 -8.04 -3.16
C ALA A 190 -1.36 -8.06 -1.64
N ILE A 191 -1.75 -9.16 -1.01
CA ILE A 191 -1.54 -9.41 0.43
C ILE A 191 -0.33 -10.33 0.56
N ARG A 192 0.66 -9.94 1.35
CA ARG A 192 1.96 -10.62 1.40
C ARG A 192 1.81 -12.07 1.82
N GLU A 193 1.01 -12.35 2.83
CA GLU A 193 0.79 -13.69 3.37
C GLU A 193 -0.70 -13.87 3.65
N LYS A 194 -1.30 -14.88 3.03
CA LYS A 194 -2.72 -15.21 3.23
C LYS A 194 -2.89 -16.71 3.32
N LEU A 195 -3.61 -17.17 4.33
CA LEU A 195 -4.06 -18.56 4.39
C LEU A 195 -5.23 -18.75 3.42
N PHE A 196 -5.01 -19.51 2.36
CA PHE A 196 -6.02 -19.80 1.34
C PHE A 196 -6.12 -21.31 1.14
N LYS A 197 -7.31 -21.88 1.36
CA LYS A 197 -7.54 -23.33 1.28
C LYS A 197 -6.55 -24.15 2.12
N ASN A 198 -6.26 -23.68 3.34
CA ASN A 198 -5.29 -24.27 4.28
C ASN A 198 -3.82 -24.22 3.85
N GLU A 199 -3.49 -23.50 2.78
CA GLU A 199 -2.11 -23.26 2.35
C GLU A 199 -1.75 -21.79 2.53
N LEU A 200 -0.52 -21.52 3.01
CA LEU A 200 0.00 -20.17 3.10
C LEU A 200 0.46 -19.72 1.71
N VAL A 201 -0.29 -18.79 1.11
CA VAL A 201 0.04 -18.20 -0.18
C VAL A 201 0.81 -16.90 0.07
N LYS A 202 2.04 -16.85 -0.47
CA LYS A 202 2.82 -15.60 -0.55
C LYS A 202 2.32 -14.75 -1.72
N TRP A 203 2.22 -13.44 -1.51
CA TRP A 203 1.76 -12.46 -2.51
C TRP A 203 0.39 -12.81 -3.10
N PHE A 204 -0.58 -13.09 -2.23
CA PHE A 204 -1.96 -13.37 -2.63
C PHE A 204 -2.58 -12.15 -3.33
N LYS A 205 -2.87 -12.29 -4.62
CA LYS A 205 -3.51 -11.23 -5.42
C LYS A 205 -5.02 -11.20 -5.17
N VAL A 206 -5.53 -10.04 -4.81
CA VAL A 206 -6.97 -9.82 -4.58
C VAL A 206 -7.71 -9.92 -5.90
N LYS A 207 -8.91 -10.51 -5.88
CA LYS A 207 -9.80 -10.60 -7.05
C LYS A 207 -10.01 -9.22 -7.70
N GLY A 208 -9.87 -9.18 -9.02
CA GLY A 208 -9.94 -7.93 -9.81
C GLY A 208 -8.57 -7.32 -10.11
N SER A 209 -7.51 -7.77 -9.42
CA SER A 209 -6.14 -7.36 -9.72
C SER A 209 -5.72 -7.80 -11.12
N SER A 210 -5.04 -6.91 -11.86
CA SER A 210 -4.40 -7.27 -13.12
C SER A 210 -3.16 -8.12 -12.85
N ASN A 211 -3.19 -9.37 -13.31
CA ASN A 211 -2.03 -10.27 -13.22
C ASN A 211 -0.88 -9.86 -14.14
N LYS A 212 -1.17 -8.99 -15.12
CA LYS A 212 -0.22 -8.55 -16.14
C LYS A 212 0.35 -7.15 -15.89
N PHE A 213 0.12 -6.58 -14.72
CA PHE A 213 0.52 -5.21 -14.45
C PHE A 213 2.04 -5.02 -14.53
N ILE A 214 2.47 -4.00 -15.27
CA ILE A 214 3.86 -3.55 -15.36
C ILE A 214 3.91 -2.11 -14.88
N LYS A 215 4.79 -1.83 -13.91
CA LYS A 215 5.01 -0.47 -13.45
C LYS A 215 6.20 0.13 -14.20
N LEU A 216 5.97 1.28 -14.83
CA LEU A 216 6.99 2.07 -15.49
C LEU A 216 7.32 3.28 -14.61
N ILE A 217 8.56 3.34 -14.15
CA ILE A 217 9.08 4.41 -13.29
C ILE A 217 10.08 5.20 -14.13
N LYS A 218 10.03 6.52 -14.04
CA LYS A 218 10.91 7.42 -14.78
C LYS A 218 11.84 8.14 -13.82
N ALA A 219 13.12 8.17 -14.16
CA ALA A 219 14.09 8.91 -13.39
C ALA A 219 13.83 10.41 -13.47
N LYS A 220 14.23 11.12 -12.41
CA LYS A 220 14.28 12.59 -12.44
C LYS A 220 15.29 13.04 -13.51
N GLU A 221 14.93 14.05 -14.31
CA GLU A 221 15.69 14.46 -15.52
C GLU A 221 17.18 14.79 -15.29
N LYS A 222 17.55 15.17 -14.06
CA LYS A 222 18.94 15.49 -13.66
C LYS A 222 19.61 14.41 -12.82
N GLY A 223 19.01 13.21 -12.71
CA GLY A 223 19.55 12.10 -11.92
C GLY A 223 20.79 11.47 -12.56
N LEU A 224 21.72 10.98 -11.75
CA LEU A 224 22.94 10.28 -12.19
C LEU A 224 22.62 8.98 -12.97
N LEU A 225 21.45 8.39 -12.72
CA LEU A 225 21.00 7.14 -13.33
C LEU A 225 20.00 7.36 -14.47
N LYS A 226 19.87 8.60 -14.97
CA LYS A 226 18.89 8.95 -16.02
C LYS A 226 19.13 8.20 -17.33
N ASP A 227 20.37 7.76 -17.60
CA ASP A 227 20.75 7.05 -18.83
C ASP A 227 20.64 5.53 -18.68
N TYR A 228 20.23 5.04 -17.51
CA TYR A 228 20.03 3.63 -17.22
C TYR A 228 18.55 3.31 -17.08
N CYS A 229 18.13 2.10 -17.45
CA CYS A 229 16.83 1.53 -17.17
C CYS A 229 17.01 0.17 -16.49
N PHE A 230 16.45 0.02 -15.29
CA PHE A 230 16.55 -1.19 -14.49
C PHE A 230 15.34 -2.09 -14.71
N ILE A 231 15.57 -3.38 -14.90
CA ILE A 231 14.53 -4.40 -15.08
C ILE A 231 14.44 -5.23 -13.79
N PHE A 232 13.25 -5.29 -13.21
CA PHE A 232 12.97 -5.99 -11.94
C PHE A 232 11.78 -6.95 -12.03
N SER A 233 11.80 -7.99 -11.20
CA SER A 233 10.77 -9.03 -11.07
C SER A 233 10.15 -9.09 -9.67
N GLY A 234 9.57 -8.01 -9.17
CA GLY A 234 8.90 -8.08 -7.86
C GLY A 234 8.18 -6.82 -7.42
N ILE A 235 7.26 -7.01 -6.47
CA ILE A 235 6.41 -5.93 -5.94
C ILE A 235 7.21 -4.97 -5.05
N LYS A 236 8.22 -5.46 -4.33
CA LYS A 236 9.02 -4.61 -3.44
C LYS A 236 9.97 -3.71 -4.24
N GLU A 237 10.50 -4.22 -5.34
CA GLU A 237 11.42 -3.54 -6.25
C GLU A 237 10.76 -2.31 -6.90
N ILE A 238 9.43 -2.35 -7.10
CA ILE A 238 8.65 -1.18 -7.52
C ILE A 238 8.86 -0.02 -6.54
N ILE A 239 8.74 -0.29 -5.24
CA ILE A 239 8.80 0.73 -4.20
C ILE A 239 10.22 1.27 -4.09
N VAL A 240 11.22 0.38 -4.06
CA VAL A 240 12.62 0.81 -4.03
C VAL A 240 12.97 1.65 -5.26
N SER A 241 12.48 1.28 -6.43
CA SER A 241 12.72 2.04 -7.66
C SER A 241 12.09 3.44 -7.63
N GLU A 242 10.88 3.57 -7.08
CA GLU A 242 10.23 4.88 -6.84
C GLU A 242 11.02 5.70 -5.82
N LEU A 243 11.45 5.08 -4.72
CA LEU A 243 12.23 5.74 -3.67
C LEU A 243 13.60 6.23 -4.17
N LEU A 244 14.21 5.49 -5.08
CA LEU A 244 15.47 5.86 -5.71
C LEU A 244 15.30 6.79 -6.90
N GLY A 245 14.07 6.98 -7.39
CA GLY A 245 13.77 7.76 -8.60
C GLY A 245 14.54 7.24 -9.83
N LEU A 246 14.52 5.93 -10.06
CA LEU A 246 15.18 5.27 -11.19
C LEU A 246 14.30 5.32 -12.45
N ASN A 247 14.90 5.14 -13.64
CA ASN A 247 14.10 4.58 -14.72
C ASN A 247 14.04 3.08 -14.47
N ALA A 248 12.83 2.54 -14.29
CA ALA A 248 12.67 1.13 -14.03
C ALA A 248 11.42 0.57 -14.72
N VAL A 249 11.55 -0.68 -15.16
CA VAL A 249 10.44 -1.53 -15.58
C VAL A 249 10.32 -2.64 -14.55
N CYS A 250 9.22 -2.64 -13.81
CA CYS A 250 8.99 -3.61 -12.75
C CYS A 250 7.80 -4.50 -13.11
N PHE A 251 8.07 -5.79 -13.26
CA PHE A 251 7.05 -6.82 -13.51
C PHE A 251 6.50 -7.36 -12.20
N GLN A 252 5.20 -7.67 -12.17
CA GLN A 252 4.60 -8.33 -10.99
C GLN A 252 4.98 -9.81 -10.82
N SER A 253 5.51 -10.46 -11.87
CA SER A 253 5.93 -11.85 -11.83
C SER A 253 6.80 -12.22 -13.04
N ASP A 254 7.63 -13.24 -12.88
CA ASP A 254 8.42 -13.86 -13.95
C ASP A 254 7.58 -14.32 -15.13
N SER A 255 6.39 -14.87 -14.84
CA SER A 255 5.46 -15.31 -15.88
C SER A 255 4.98 -14.16 -16.75
N MET A 256 4.86 -12.96 -16.19
CA MET A 256 4.47 -11.77 -16.95
C MET A 256 5.62 -11.32 -17.85
N MET A 257 6.84 -11.34 -17.32
CA MET A 257 8.05 -11.00 -18.04
C MET A 257 8.26 -11.88 -19.27
N LYS A 258 8.07 -13.20 -19.14
CA LYS A 258 8.19 -14.18 -20.23
C LYS A 258 7.19 -13.99 -21.38
N ASN A 259 6.07 -13.31 -21.12
CA ASN A 259 4.97 -13.16 -22.09
C ASN A 259 4.75 -11.70 -22.51
N ILE A 260 5.78 -10.86 -22.41
CA ILE A 260 5.70 -9.41 -22.60
C ILE A 260 5.23 -9.01 -24.01
N HIS A 261 5.56 -9.79 -25.05
CA HIS A 261 5.16 -9.54 -26.43
C HIS A 261 3.63 -9.51 -26.61
N SER A 262 2.89 -10.19 -25.73
CA SER A 262 1.43 -10.25 -25.74
C SER A 262 0.76 -9.14 -24.93
N HIS A 263 1.55 -8.21 -24.37
CA HIS A 263 1.06 -7.19 -23.46
C HIS A 263 0.83 -5.83 -24.13
N GLU A 264 -0.25 -5.15 -23.75
CA GLU A 264 -0.59 -3.84 -24.30
C GLU A 264 0.46 -2.76 -23.99
N GLN A 265 1.17 -2.87 -22.87
CA GLN A 265 2.19 -1.89 -22.46
C GLN A 265 3.57 -2.13 -23.12
N ILE A 266 3.72 -3.09 -24.04
CA ILE A 266 5.02 -3.34 -24.71
C ILE A 266 5.57 -2.08 -25.38
N ASN A 267 4.73 -1.30 -26.06
CA ASN A 267 5.15 -0.07 -26.73
C ASN A 267 5.59 1.01 -25.73
N GLU A 268 4.93 1.13 -24.58
CA GLU A 268 5.34 2.05 -23.52
C GLU A 268 6.69 1.65 -22.92
N LEU A 269 6.92 0.34 -22.78
CA LEU A 269 8.20 -0.23 -22.34
C LEU A 269 9.31 0.10 -23.35
N LEU A 270 9.09 -0.17 -24.64
CA LEU A 270 10.08 0.10 -25.70
C LEU A 270 10.48 1.59 -25.74
N ASN A 271 9.51 2.48 -25.57
CA ASN A 271 9.77 3.91 -25.48
C ASN A 271 10.56 4.31 -24.22
N LEU A 272 10.35 3.62 -23.09
CA LEU A 272 11.08 3.91 -21.85
C LEU A 272 12.54 3.47 -21.93
N ILE A 273 12.80 2.32 -22.54
CA ILE A 273 14.16 1.77 -22.68
C ILE A 273 14.94 2.42 -23.84
N ASP A 274 14.24 3.13 -24.72
CA ASP A 274 14.88 3.77 -25.87
C ASP A 274 16.01 4.71 -25.44
N ASN A 275 17.15 4.58 -26.11
CA ASN A 275 18.38 5.31 -25.82
C ASN A 275 18.95 5.13 -24.39
N LYS A 276 18.49 4.14 -23.61
CA LYS A 276 19.01 3.82 -22.27
C LYS A 276 19.96 2.61 -22.28
N ARG A 277 20.83 2.54 -21.26
CA ARG A 277 21.56 1.31 -20.89
C ARG A 277 20.65 0.44 -20.03
N ILE A 278 20.48 -0.82 -20.42
CA ILE A 278 19.56 -1.71 -19.71
C ILE A 278 20.32 -2.56 -18.69
N VAL A 279 19.85 -2.55 -17.45
CA VAL A 279 20.40 -3.33 -16.34
C VAL A 279 19.36 -4.34 -15.90
N PHE A 280 19.66 -5.62 -16.11
CA PHE A 280 18.84 -6.72 -15.60
C PHE A 280 19.30 -7.06 -14.20
N ILE A 281 18.39 -6.95 -13.24
CA ILE A 281 18.61 -7.40 -11.86
C ILE A 281 18.07 -8.82 -11.77
N VAL A 282 18.98 -9.78 -11.66
CA VAL A 282 18.66 -11.20 -11.67
C VAL A 282 18.76 -11.72 -10.24
N GLU A 283 17.68 -12.26 -9.73
CA GLU A 283 17.64 -12.92 -8.43
C GLU A 283 18.37 -14.27 -8.51
N ASN A 284 18.90 -14.74 -7.38
CA ASN A 284 19.65 -15.99 -7.30
C ASN A 284 18.71 -17.21 -7.29
N ASP A 285 17.88 -17.33 -8.32
CA ASP A 285 16.97 -18.43 -8.60
C ASP A 285 16.79 -18.68 -10.11
N GLU A 286 16.44 -19.91 -10.46
CA GLU A 286 16.33 -20.35 -11.86
C GLU A 286 15.16 -19.69 -12.61
N SER A 287 14.08 -19.34 -11.91
CA SER A 287 12.90 -18.73 -12.52
C SER A 287 13.19 -17.31 -12.96
N SER A 288 13.83 -16.51 -12.11
CA SER A 288 14.26 -15.14 -12.41
C SER A 288 15.28 -15.13 -13.54
N PHE A 289 16.29 -16.00 -13.50
CA PHE A 289 17.29 -16.11 -14.58
C PHE A 289 16.63 -16.39 -15.93
N LYS A 290 15.73 -17.39 -16.00
CA LYS A 290 15.01 -17.72 -17.24
C LYS A 290 14.13 -16.58 -17.71
N ALA A 291 13.43 -15.89 -16.81
CA ALA A 291 12.54 -14.79 -17.16
C ALA A 291 13.31 -13.62 -17.80
N ASN A 292 14.43 -13.23 -17.18
CA ASN A 292 15.29 -12.15 -17.67
C ASN A 292 15.92 -12.51 -19.04
N LEU A 293 16.38 -13.76 -19.21
CA LEU A 293 16.93 -14.22 -20.47
C LEU A 293 15.92 -14.20 -21.62
N GLU A 294 14.69 -14.66 -21.38
CA GLU A 294 13.64 -14.63 -22.40
C GLU A 294 13.23 -13.20 -22.76
N LEU A 295 13.11 -12.31 -21.77
CA LEU A 295 12.85 -10.90 -22.02
C LEU A 295 13.97 -10.26 -22.86
N LEU A 296 15.23 -10.56 -22.55
CA LEU A 296 16.38 -10.06 -23.32
C LEU A 296 16.29 -10.49 -24.80
N LYS A 297 15.99 -11.76 -25.06
CA LYS A 297 15.83 -12.27 -26.44
C LYS A 297 14.71 -11.55 -27.18
N GLU A 298 13.57 -11.35 -26.53
CA GLU A 298 12.41 -10.65 -27.09
C GLU A 298 12.73 -9.19 -27.40
N LEU A 299 13.35 -8.48 -26.46
CA LEU A 299 13.71 -7.07 -26.66
C LEU A 299 14.70 -6.92 -27.82
N ILE A 300 15.69 -7.80 -27.96
CA ILE A 300 16.63 -7.79 -29.09
C ILE A 300 15.92 -7.99 -30.43
N GLN A 301 14.90 -8.85 -30.50
CA GLN A 301 14.15 -9.10 -31.73
C GLN A 301 13.30 -7.90 -32.14
N ILE A 302 12.66 -7.25 -31.16
CA ILE A 302 11.71 -6.16 -31.40
C ILE A 302 12.41 -4.82 -31.64
N ASN A 303 13.49 -4.57 -30.91
CA ASN A 303 14.30 -3.35 -31.02
C ASN A 303 15.79 -3.74 -30.90
N PRO A 304 16.58 -3.74 -31.99
CA PRO A 304 18.00 -4.03 -31.91
C PRO A 304 18.69 -2.94 -31.08
N LEU A 305 18.82 -3.21 -29.78
CA LEU A 305 19.39 -2.28 -28.82
C LEU A 305 20.90 -2.17 -29.11
N GLU A 306 21.31 -1.03 -29.66
CA GLU A 306 22.72 -0.73 -29.99
C GLU A 306 23.63 -0.60 -28.74
N LYS A 307 23.07 -0.66 -27.52
CA LYS A 307 23.82 -0.39 -26.27
C LYS A 307 23.78 -1.57 -25.30
N GLY A 308 24.96 -1.82 -24.73
CA GLY A 308 25.27 -3.01 -23.93
C GLY A 308 24.38 -3.22 -22.71
N TYR A 309 24.20 -4.50 -22.39
CA TYR A 309 23.47 -4.99 -21.24
C TYR A 309 24.39 -5.22 -20.07
N CYS A 310 23.91 -4.95 -18.87
CA CYS A 310 24.54 -5.41 -17.64
C CYS A 310 23.60 -6.37 -16.95
N VAL A 311 24.14 -7.53 -16.55
CA VAL A 311 23.45 -8.47 -15.67
C VAL A 311 24.07 -8.32 -14.30
N PHE A 312 23.26 -7.92 -13.33
CA PHE A 312 23.67 -7.89 -11.94
C PHE A 312 23.14 -9.15 -11.27
N ASN A 313 24.06 -10.10 -11.02
CA ASN A 313 23.82 -11.29 -10.22
C ASN A 313 24.63 -11.16 -8.92
N TYR A 314 24.04 -11.50 -7.78
CA TYR A 314 24.69 -11.52 -6.48
C TYR A 314 24.59 -12.93 -5.90
N ASP A 315 25.72 -13.64 -5.87
CA ASP A 315 25.77 -15.08 -5.59
C ASP A 315 25.91 -15.41 -4.08
N GLU A 316 25.96 -14.42 -3.19
CA GLU A 316 26.35 -14.67 -1.79
C GLU A 316 25.27 -15.40 -0.97
N VAL A 317 24.00 -15.36 -1.38
CA VAL A 317 22.89 -16.03 -0.68
C VAL A 317 21.89 -16.62 -1.68
N LYS A 318 21.63 -17.92 -1.57
CA LYS A 318 20.62 -18.62 -2.38
C LYS A 318 19.21 -18.11 -2.05
N ASN A 319 18.41 -17.80 -3.08
CA ASN A 319 17.06 -17.20 -2.96
C ASN A 319 17.02 -15.81 -2.30
N ALA A 320 18.13 -15.08 -2.22
CA ALA A 320 18.07 -13.68 -1.81
C ALA A 320 17.44 -12.85 -2.93
N ASP A 321 16.55 -11.92 -2.56
CA ASP A 321 15.98 -10.92 -3.45
C ASP A 321 16.81 -9.61 -3.45
N PHE A 322 16.53 -8.68 -4.36
CA PHE A 322 17.32 -7.44 -4.47
C PHE A 322 17.23 -6.61 -3.19
N ILE A 323 16.13 -6.74 -2.45
CA ILE A 323 15.91 -6.12 -1.15
C ILE A 323 16.86 -6.70 -0.10
N ASP A 324 17.04 -8.02 -0.09
CA ASP A 324 18.01 -8.70 0.78
C ASP A 324 19.45 -8.24 0.48
N PHE A 325 19.80 -8.08 -0.80
CA PHE A 325 21.09 -7.52 -1.20
C PHE A 325 21.29 -6.09 -0.68
N LEU A 326 20.28 -5.23 -0.84
CA LEU A 326 20.34 -3.88 -0.27
C LEU A 326 20.46 -3.92 1.26
N ALA A 327 19.66 -4.75 1.94
CA ALA A 327 19.71 -4.89 3.39
C ALA A 327 21.09 -5.34 3.88
N TYR A 328 21.73 -6.26 3.15
CA TYR A 328 23.10 -6.67 3.42
C TYR A 328 24.10 -5.51 3.27
N LEU A 329 24.07 -4.80 2.14
CA LEU A 329 24.95 -3.65 1.90
C LEU A 329 24.77 -2.56 2.97
N MET A 330 23.53 -2.31 3.37
CA MET A 330 23.17 -1.37 4.42
C MET A 330 23.75 -1.76 5.78
N LYS A 331 23.71 -3.07 6.11
CA LYS A 331 24.28 -3.60 7.35
C LYS A 331 25.79 -3.45 7.39
N GLU A 332 26.49 -3.72 6.28
CA GLU A 332 27.94 -3.57 6.17
C GLU A 332 28.36 -2.09 6.32
N LEU A 333 27.68 -1.18 5.61
CA LEU A 333 27.94 0.27 5.73
C LEU A 333 27.71 0.80 7.15
N ARG A 334 26.71 0.28 7.86
CA ARG A 334 26.45 0.64 9.25
C ARG A 334 27.57 0.17 10.19
N GLN A 335 28.11 -1.03 9.97
CA GLN A 335 29.23 -1.54 10.75
C GLN A 335 30.48 -0.68 10.53
N ASP A 336 30.80 -0.35 9.28
CA ASP A 336 31.90 0.54 8.95
C ASP A 336 31.74 1.92 9.59
N TYR A 337 30.56 2.54 9.49
CA TYR A 337 30.28 3.82 10.14
C TYR A 337 30.48 3.75 11.67
N GLN A 338 30.01 2.68 12.32
CA GLN A 338 30.17 2.51 13.77
C GLN A 338 31.64 2.30 14.16
N ARG A 339 32.41 1.58 13.35
CA ARG A 339 33.85 1.38 13.53
C ARG A 339 34.59 2.72 13.41
N ASP A 340 34.32 3.48 12.36
CA ASP A 340 34.98 4.76 12.09
C ASP A 340 34.63 5.81 13.16
N LYS A 341 33.36 5.83 13.62
CA LYS A 341 32.92 6.70 14.74
C LYS A 341 33.63 6.36 16.05
N LYS A 342 33.83 5.07 16.35
CA LYS A 342 34.61 4.64 17.52
C LYS A 342 36.08 5.03 17.38
N GLY A 343 36.67 4.86 16.20
CA GLY A 343 38.04 5.25 15.89
C GLY A 343 38.29 6.75 16.04
N LEU A 344 37.36 7.59 15.56
CA LEU A 344 37.38 9.04 15.75
C LEU A 344 37.25 9.42 17.22
N ASN A 345 36.30 8.83 17.94
CA ASN A 345 36.13 9.12 19.38
C ASN A 345 37.35 8.71 20.21
N SER A 346 38.05 7.63 19.85
CA SER A 346 39.31 7.22 20.49
C SER A 346 40.51 8.09 20.11
N PHE A 347 40.41 8.87 19.03
CA PHE A 347 41.47 9.79 18.59
C PHE A 347 41.32 11.18 19.24
N PHE A 348 40.12 11.52 19.69
CA PHE A 348 39.78 12.77 20.39
C PHE A 348 39.66 12.62 21.91
N SER A 349 39.80 11.40 22.43
CA SER A 349 39.94 11.09 23.86
C SER A 349 41.39 10.77 24.19
#